data_AF-A0A1L6R8C2-F1
#
_entry.id   AF-A0A1L6R8C2-F1
#
_cell.length_a   1.000
_cell.length_b   1.000
_cell.length_c   1.000
_cell.angle_alpha   90.00
_cell.angle_beta   90.00
_cell.angle_gamma   90.00
#
_symmetry.space_group_name_H-M   'P 1'
#
loop_
_entity.id
_entity.type
_entity.pdbx_description
1 polymer ?
#
loop_
_entity_poly.entity_id
_entity_poly.type
_entity_poly.pdbx_seq_one_letter_code
_entity_poly.pdbx_strand_id
1 'polypeptide(L)'
;MKKPILFILMLIHFVVFAQGDEDYIPAKENLEAREWFQHAKFGMFIHWGVYSVLGDGEWVMNNQNISKENYEKLPGFFNPINFEAAEWVKMAKNSGVKYITVTTRHHDGFSMFNTEASSYNIVDATLFGRDVIKELAEACRANDIKLFFYYSLLDWHHKDYYPLGRTGNGIADKNTTGNWKDYIAFMKQQLTELLTNYGEIGGIWFDGHWDKKNANWHYDEIYELIHELQPQALIGNNHHIAPIMGEDFQMFERDLPGYNTTGFGTAKENIGELPKEICETINGSWGFNLQDSKHKSQKELVRYLIKSAGFGSNLLLNVGPMPNGEIQKEHQESFLEIGDWLETYGEAIYGTRQGPLAPRENMVSTLKDNEVFLWLLGDNDTYFIEDFFPKTKTMVHWKDGSTINFQRTKFGTFIEIPEAKKNGIATLVSYKIEKD
;
A
#
# COMPACT_ATOMS: atom_id res chain seq x y z
N MET A 1 -5.10 -40.03 -79.66
CA MET A 1 -5.98 -40.27 -78.50
C MET A 1 -5.32 -39.68 -77.26
N LYS A 2 -6.08 -38.90 -76.49
CA LYS A 2 -5.66 -37.95 -75.46
C LYS A 2 -4.96 -38.65 -74.27
N LYS A 3 -3.83 -38.11 -73.78
CA LYS A 3 -3.22 -38.45 -72.49
C LYS A 3 -3.61 -37.39 -71.44
N PRO A 4 -3.96 -37.76 -70.21
CA PRO A 4 -4.38 -36.80 -69.19
C PRO A 4 -3.15 -36.20 -68.47
N ILE A 5 -3.24 -34.91 -68.17
CA ILE A 5 -2.29 -34.16 -67.32
C ILE A 5 -2.80 -34.25 -65.88
N LEU A 6 -1.96 -34.78 -64.99
CA LEU A 6 -2.22 -34.90 -63.56
C LEU A 6 -1.83 -33.57 -62.87
N PHE A 7 -2.80 -32.83 -62.34
CA PHE A 7 -2.55 -31.66 -61.51
C PHE A 7 -2.30 -32.13 -60.06
N ILE A 8 -1.10 -31.90 -59.54
CA ILE A 8 -0.75 -32.10 -58.13
C ILE A 8 -1.10 -30.79 -57.41
N LEU A 9 -2.15 -30.82 -56.58
CA LEU A 9 -2.49 -29.75 -55.65
C LEU A 9 -1.64 -29.91 -54.37
N MET A 10 -0.68 -29.03 -54.18
CA MET A 10 0.15 -28.94 -52.99
C MET A 10 -0.60 -28.11 -51.93
N LEU A 11 -1.18 -28.77 -50.94
CA LEU A 11 -1.89 -28.13 -49.82
C LEU A 11 -0.86 -27.66 -48.77
N ILE A 12 -0.50 -26.38 -48.83
CA ILE A 12 0.27 -25.70 -47.79
C ILE A 12 -0.66 -25.48 -46.60
N HIS A 13 -0.43 -26.21 -45.51
CA HIS A 13 -1.06 -25.94 -44.22
C HIS A 13 -0.35 -24.74 -43.58
N PHE A 14 -0.96 -23.56 -43.65
CA PHE A 14 -0.63 -22.48 -42.71
C PHE A 14 -1.20 -22.87 -41.35
N VAL A 15 -0.32 -23.24 -40.41
CA VAL A 15 -0.67 -23.24 -38.99
C VAL A 15 -0.73 -21.78 -38.59
N VAL A 16 -1.94 -21.23 -38.54
CA VAL A 16 -2.22 -19.99 -37.84
C VAL A 16 -2.18 -20.33 -36.36
N PHE A 17 -1.08 -19.99 -35.68
CA PHE A 17 -1.12 -19.86 -34.23
C PHE A 17 -2.05 -18.69 -33.93
N ALA A 18 -3.26 -18.99 -33.51
CA ALA A 18 -4.06 -18.02 -32.78
C ALA A 18 -3.28 -17.70 -31.50
N GLN A 19 -2.78 -16.47 -31.36
CA GLN A 19 -2.46 -15.91 -30.05
C GLN A 19 -3.81 -15.83 -29.32
N GLY A 20 -4.13 -16.86 -28.55
CA GLY A 20 -5.11 -16.73 -27.49
C GLY A 20 -4.49 -15.86 -26.41
N ASP A 21 -5.30 -15.01 -25.79
CA ASP A 21 -4.96 -14.34 -24.54
C ASP A 21 -4.50 -15.43 -23.55
N GLU A 22 -3.18 -15.56 -23.35
CA GLU A 22 -2.67 -16.37 -22.26
C GLU A 22 -3.01 -15.60 -20.97
N ASP A 23 -4.00 -16.11 -20.24
CA ASP A 23 -4.33 -15.61 -18.91
C ASP A 23 -3.03 -15.52 -18.09
N TYR A 24 -2.69 -14.33 -17.58
CA TYR A 24 -1.50 -14.15 -16.73
C TYR A 24 -1.49 -15.17 -15.59
N ILE A 25 -0.43 -15.98 -15.54
CA ILE A 25 -0.19 -16.95 -14.45
C ILE A 25 0.94 -16.41 -13.59
N PRO A 26 0.68 -16.02 -12.33
CA PRO A 26 1.73 -15.55 -11.42
C PRO A 26 2.81 -16.61 -11.21
N ALA A 27 4.07 -16.16 -11.13
CA ALA A 27 5.19 -17.02 -10.76
C ALA A 27 5.01 -17.59 -9.34
N LYS A 28 5.71 -18.70 -9.03
CA LYS A 28 5.65 -19.33 -7.70
C LYS A 28 6.09 -18.37 -6.61
N GLU A 29 7.17 -17.63 -6.88
CA GLU A 29 7.75 -16.63 -6.01
C GLU A 29 6.77 -15.48 -5.74
N ASN A 30 5.97 -15.09 -6.75
CA ASN A 30 4.91 -14.11 -6.60
C ASN A 30 3.81 -14.61 -5.64
N LEU A 31 3.35 -15.85 -5.82
CA LEU A 31 2.33 -16.45 -4.93
C LEU A 31 2.81 -16.53 -3.47
N GLU A 32 4.08 -16.89 -3.27
CA GLU A 32 4.72 -16.89 -1.94
C GLU A 32 4.80 -15.47 -1.36
N ALA A 33 5.14 -14.47 -2.18
CA ALA A 33 5.16 -13.07 -1.77
C ALA A 33 3.75 -12.56 -1.40
N ARG A 34 2.70 -12.95 -2.13
CA ARG A 34 1.30 -12.64 -1.80
C ARG A 34 0.87 -13.26 -0.47
N GLU A 35 1.33 -14.47 -0.16
CA GLU A 35 1.06 -15.12 1.12
C GLU A 35 1.79 -14.39 2.26
N TRP A 36 3.08 -14.10 2.10
CA TRP A 36 3.86 -13.30 3.05
C TRP A 36 3.20 -11.94 3.29
N PHE A 37 2.75 -11.26 2.23
CA PHE A 37 2.13 -9.95 2.34
C PHE A 37 0.86 -10.01 3.18
N GLN A 38 0.01 -11.03 3.00
CA GLN A 38 -1.17 -11.23 3.86
C GLN A 38 -0.81 -11.53 5.32
N HIS A 39 0.38 -12.06 5.61
CA HIS A 39 0.86 -12.28 6.98
C HIS A 39 1.46 -11.03 7.62
N ALA A 40 1.97 -10.10 6.80
CA ALA A 40 2.71 -8.92 7.24
C ALA A 40 1.84 -7.94 8.06
N LYS A 41 0.59 -7.70 7.64
CA LYS A 41 -0.45 -6.87 8.29
C LYS A 41 -0.14 -5.40 8.54
N PHE A 42 1.09 -5.01 8.77
CA PHE A 42 1.45 -3.65 9.13
C PHE A 42 2.70 -3.16 8.39
N GLY A 43 2.50 -2.09 7.62
CA GLY A 43 3.50 -1.40 6.82
C GLY A 43 3.63 0.07 7.20
N MET A 44 4.76 0.68 6.83
CA MET A 44 4.98 2.12 6.93
C MET A 44 5.07 2.76 5.54
N PHE A 45 4.24 3.76 5.28
CA PHE A 45 4.31 4.61 4.10
C PHE A 45 5.19 5.82 4.39
N ILE A 46 6.02 6.22 3.44
CA ILE A 46 6.83 7.43 3.51
C ILE A 46 6.53 8.30 2.29
N HIS A 47 5.89 9.44 2.52
CA HIS A 47 5.75 10.50 1.51
C HIS A 47 6.78 11.60 1.77
N TRP A 48 7.87 11.55 1.03
CA TRP A 48 8.94 12.53 1.13
C TRP A 48 9.47 12.96 -0.25
N GLY A 49 9.72 14.26 -0.37
CA GLY A 49 10.17 14.90 -1.60
C GLY A 49 10.36 16.40 -1.42
N VAL A 50 10.68 17.10 -2.50
CA VAL A 50 10.95 18.55 -2.48
C VAL A 50 9.73 19.37 -2.04
N TYR A 51 8.51 18.86 -2.18
CA TYR A 51 7.30 19.46 -1.61
C TYR A 51 7.38 19.68 -0.10
N SER A 52 8.17 18.89 0.63
CA SER A 52 8.35 19.05 2.09
C SER A 52 8.99 20.40 2.44
N VAL A 53 9.74 21.03 1.53
CA VAL A 53 10.30 22.38 1.72
C VAL A 53 9.20 23.42 1.89
N LEU A 54 8.07 23.27 1.19
CA LEU A 54 6.94 24.19 1.26
C LEU A 54 6.06 23.94 2.48
N GLY A 55 6.07 22.72 3.02
CA GLY A 55 5.30 22.36 4.21
C GLY A 55 3.79 22.53 4.03
N ASP A 56 3.26 22.25 2.83
CA ASP A 56 1.84 22.36 2.49
C ASP A 56 1.32 21.10 1.76
N GLY A 57 1.91 19.95 2.09
CA GLY A 57 1.57 18.67 1.47
C GLY A 57 2.11 18.51 0.04
N GLU A 58 2.00 17.30 -0.47
CA GLU A 58 2.56 16.82 -1.73
C GLU A 58 1.81 17.33 -2.98
N TRP A 59 0.56 17.76 -2.83
CA TRP A 59 -0.25 18.33 -3.92
C TRP A 59 -0.06 19.84 -4.12
N VAL A 60 0.84 20.47 -3.36
CA VAL A 60 1.04 21.93 -3.34
C VAL A 60 1.29 22.54 -4.72
N MET A 61 2.03 21.84 -5.60
CA MET A 61 2.30 22.30 -6.98
C MET A 61 1.00 22.52 -7.76
N ASN A 62 0.10 21.53 -7.74
CA ASN A 62 -1.18 21.60 -8.41
C ASN A 62 -2.14 22.57 -7.70
N ASN A 63 -2.24 22.51 -6.38
CA ASN A 63 -3.23 23.28 -5.61
C ASN A 63 -2.97 24.79 -5.67
N GLN A 64 -1.70 25.19 -5.69
CA GLN A 64 -1.30 26.59 -5.80
C GLN A 64 -0.94 27.01 -7.23
N ASN A 65 -1.07 26.12 -8.22
CA ASN A 65 -0.72 26.36 -9.62
C ASN A 65 0.73 26.86 -9.81
N ILE A 66 1.66 26.31 -9.04
CA ILE A 66 3.07 26.70 -9.10
C ILE A 66 3.64 26.28 -10.46
N SER A 67 4.26 27.22 -11.17
CA SER A 67 4.94 26.91 -12.44
C SER A 67 6.11 25.95 -12.22
N LYS A 68 6.41 25.11 -13.21
CA LYS A 68 7.57 24.20 -13.18
C LYS A 68 8.85 24.97 -12.94
N GLU A 69 9.05 26.10 -13.63
CA GLU A 69 10.23 26.96 -13.44
C GLU A 69 10.41 27.41 -11.98
N ASN A 70 9.31 27.68 -11.26
CA ASN A 70 9.39 28.06 -9.85
C ASN A 70 9.58 26.85 -8.94
N TYR A 71 8.94 25.73 -9.28
CA TYR A 71 9.04 24.49 -8.52
C TYR A 71 10.44 23.87 -8.60
N GLU A 72 11.12 23.99 -9.75
CA GLU A 72 12.50 23.56 -9.99
C GLU A 72 13.55 24.28 -9.12
N LYS A 73 13.15 25.31 -8.37
CA LYS A 73 14.02 25.97 -7.37
C LYS A 73 14.06 25.19 -6.05
N LEU A 74 13.04 24.37 -5.75
CA LEU A 74 12.94 23.62 -4.49
C LEU A 74 14.12 22.67 -4.21
N PRO A 75 14.65 21.92 -5.20
CA PRO A 75 15.85 21.10 -4.99
C PRO A 75 17.04 21.87 -4.41
N GLY A 76 17.19 23.16 -4.76
CA GLY A 76 18.25 24.02 -4.20
C GLY A 76 18.07 24.38 -2.72
N PHE A 77 16.85 24.24 -2.17
CA PHE A 77 16.54 24.42 -0.76
C PHE A 77 16.43 23.10 0.01
N PHE A 78 16.32 21.98 -0.71
CA PHE A 78 16.15 20.66 -0.13
C PHE A 78 17.53 20.05 0.19
N ASN A 79 17.94 20.14 1.45
CA ASN A 79 19.20 19.57 1.93
C ASN A 79 18.98 18.78 3.24
N PRO A 80 18.62 17.49 3.14
CA PRO A 80 18.28 16.63 4.28
C PRO A 80 19.43 16.25 5.22
N ILE A 81 20.08 17.22 5.84
CA ILE A 81 21.29 16.98 6.66
C ILE A 81 21.09 16.03 7.86
N ASN A 82 19.85 15.80 8.29
CA ASN A 82 19.51 14.91 9.40
C ASN A 82 18.91 13.57 8.92
N PHE A 83 18.89 13.30 7.62
CA PHE A 83 18.41 12.03 7.09
C PHE A 83 19.38 10.88 7.41
N GLU A 84 18.84 9.86 8.08
CA GLU A 84 19.53 8.61 8.41
C GLU A 84 18.60 7.42 8.16
N ALA A 85 18.80 6.70 7.04
CA ALA A 85 17.99 5.56 6.66
C ALA A 85 17.93 4.47 7.75
N ALA A 86 19.03 4.25 8.45
CA ALA A 86 19.11 3.27 9.53
C ALA A 86 18.17 3.62 10.70
N GLU A 87 18.01 4.89 11.06
CA GLU A 87 17.12 5.31 12.14
C GLU A 87 15.65 5.19 11.72
N TRP A 88 15.30 5.52 10.47
CA TRP A 88 13.94 5.31 9.95
C TRP A 88 13.54 3.83 9.97
N VAL A 89 14.41 2.95 9.47
CA VAL A 89 14.14 1.50 9.43
C VAL A 89 14.10 0.90 10.82
N LYS A 90 14.97 1.33 11.73
CA LYS A 90 14.98 0.90 13.13
C LYS A 90 13.70 1.32 13.86
N MET A 91 13.25 2.56 13.66
CA MET A 91 11.95 3.03 14.18
C MET A 91 10.83 2.11 13.68
N ALA A 92 10.73 1.90 12.37
CA ALA A 92 9.72 1.03 11.78
C ALA A 92 9.73 -0.38 12.40
N LYS A 93 10.92 -1.00 12.48
CA LYS A 93 11.10 -2.32 13.07
C LYS A 93 10.66 -2.40 14.53
N ASN A 94 11.04 -1.42 15.34
CA ASN A 94 10.66 -1.34 16.75
C ASN A 94 9.14 -1.17 16.93
N SER A 95 8.47 -0.57 15.94
CA SER A 95 7.02 -0.41 15.90
C SER A 95 6.25 -1.64 15.38
N GLY A 96 6.95 -2.74 15.07
CA GLY A 96 6.36 -3.96 14.53
C GLY A 96 6.09 -3.93 13.03
N VAL A 97 6.49 -2.89 12.31
CA VAL A 97 6.35 -2.82 10.84
C VAL A 97 7.09 -3.98 10.18
N LYS A 98 6.52 -4.54 9.13
CA LYS A 98 7.12 -5.62 8.33
C LYS A 98 7.61 -5.18 6.96
N TYR A 99 7.11 -4.05 6.47
CA TYR A 99 7.50 -3.49 5.19
C TYR A 99 7.35 -1.98 5.12
N ILE A 100 8.14 -1.35 4.27
CA ILE A 100 8.13 0.08 4.02
C ILE A 100 7.76 0.31 2.56
N THR A 101 6.87 1.27 2.29
CA THR A 101 6.62 1.81 0.95
C THR A 101 7.09 3.26 0.93
N VAL A 102 7.97 3.63 0.00
CA VAL A 102 8.55 4.99 -0.06
C VAL A 102 8.34 5.62 -1.43
N THR A 103 8.01 6.92 -1.47
CA THR A 103 7.88 7.70 -2.70
C THR A 103 9.22 7.82 -3.42
N THR A 104 9.42 7.03 -4.47
CA THR A 104 10.58 7.16 -5.37
C THR A 104 10.38 8.31 -6.36
N ARG A 105 9.12 8.56 -6.75
CA ARG A 105 8.69 9.69 -7.59
C ARG A 105 7.22 9.98 -7.30
N HIS A 106 6.88 11.21 -6.96
CA HIS A 106 5.49 11.66 -6.77
C HIS A 106 5.00 12.45 -8.00
N HIS A 107 3.77 12.96 -7.95
CA HIS A 107 3.12 13.69 -9.06
C HIS A 107 3.90 14.92 -9.52
N ASP A 108 4.73 15.51 -8.65
CA ASP A 108 5.58 16.67 -8.98
C ASP A 108 6.75 16.32 -9.92
N GLY A 109 6.96 15.03 -10.20
CA GLY A 109 7.98 14.52 -11.11
C GLY A 109 9.40 14.60 -10.57
N PHE A 110 9.61 14.85 -9.27
CA PHE A 110 10.94 14.81 -8.68
C PHE A 110 11.31 13.37 -8.29
N SER A 111 12.44 12.86 -8.80
CA SER A 111 12.93 11.52 -8.46
C SER A 111 13.77 11.53 -7.18
N MET A 112 13.40 10.73 -6.19
CA MET A 112 14.11 10.56 -4.92
C MET A 112 15.25 9.52 -5.00
N PHE A 113 15.70 9.15 -6.19
CA PHE A 113 16.73 8.15 -6.44
C PHE A 113 17.64 8.57 -7.61
N ASN A 114 18.83 7.98 -7.72
CA ASN A 114 19.78 8.31 -8.78
C ASN A 114 19.38 7.69 -10.13
N THR A 115 18.61 8.44 -10.94
CA THR A 115 18.12 8.02 -12.26
C THR A 115 18.88 8.72 -13.37
N GLU A 116 19.29 7.97 -14.38
CA GLU A 116 19.88 8.51 -15.61
C GLU A 116 18.82 9.05 -16.58
N ALA A 117 17.53 8.83 -16.30
CA ALA A 117 16.42 9.26 -17.17
C ALA A 117 16.17 10.77 -17.10
N SER A 118 16.57 11.44 -16.00
CA SER A 118 16.42 12.88 -15.81
C SER A 118 17.33 13.40 -14.71
N SER A 119 17.96 14.57 -14.92
CA SER A 119 18.73 15.26 -13.88
C SER A 119 17.85 15.91 -12.80
N TYR A 120 16.52 15.86 -12.94
CA TYR A 120 15.57 16.34 -11.91
C TYR A 120 15.37 15.25 -10.84
N ASN A 121 16.46 14.95 -10.13
CA ASN A 121 16.53 13.91 -9.11
C ASN A 121 17.32 14.38 -7.88
N ILE A 122 17.21 13.66 -6.76
CA ILE A 122 17.82 14.03 -5.48
C ILE A 122 19.36 14.11 -5.53
N VAL A 123 20.02 13.31 -6.36
CA VAL A 123 21.49 13.28 -6.42
C VAL A 123 22.01 14.45 -7.24
N ASP A 124 21.42 14.72 -8.39
CA ASP A 124 21.92 15.74 -9.32
C ASP A 124 21.41 17.15 -9.02
N ALA A 125 20.15 17.28 -8.58
CA ALA A 125 19.49 18.58 -8.45
C ALA A 125 19.64 19.21 -7.07
N THR A 126 20.19 18.50 -6.08
CA THR A 126 20.28 18.98 -4.69
C THR A 126 21.74 19.07 -4.22
N LEU A 127 21.98 19.86 -3.17
CA LEU A 127 23.29 19.88 -2.50
C LEU A 127 23.55 18.63 -1.64
N PHE A 128 22.51 17.81 -1.42
CA PHE A 128 22.60 16.62 -0.58
C PHE A 128 23.39 15.50 -1.28
N GLY A 129 23.18 15.31 -2.58
CA GLY A 129 24.00 14.44 -3.44
C GLY A 129 24.01 12.94 -3.07
N ARG A 130 23.08 12.49 -2.22
CA ARG A 130 22.97 11.11 -1.74
C ARG A 130 21.74 10.42 -2.32
N ASP A 131 21.88 9.14 -2.67
CA ASP A 131 20.76 8.30 -3.12
C ASP A 131 20.05 7.69 -1.91
N VAL A 132 18.96 8.33 -1.49
CA VAL A 132 18.21 7.93 -0.29
C VAL A 132 17.50 6.58 -0.46
N ILE A 133 17.12 6.21 -1.69
CA ILE A 133 16.49 4.92 -1.95
C ILE A 133 17.51 3.79 -1.81
N LYS A 134 18.76 4.02 -2.23
CA LYS A 134 19.86 3.07 -2.00
C LYS A 134 20.12 2.85 -0.50
N GLU A 135 20.22 3.93 0.26
CA GLU A 135 20.44 3.86 1.70
C GLU A 135 19.28 3.14 2.42
N LEU A 136 18.03 3.41 2.03
CA LEU A 136 16.86 2.70 2.56
C LEU A 136 16.86 1.22 2.18
N ALA A 137 17.20 0.86 0.95
CA ALA A 137 17.27 -0.53 0.51
C ALA A 137 18.30 -1.33 1.32
N GLU A 138 19.47 -0.74 1.56
CA GLU A 138 20.52 -1.35 2.39
C GLU A 138 20.09 -1.49 3.86
N ALA A 139 19.50 -0.44 4.45
CA ALA A 139 19.01 -0.47 5.82
C ALA A 139 17.86 -1.47 6.03
N CYS A 140 16.92 -1.54 5.08
CA CYS A 140 15.81 -2.49 5.09
C CYS A 140 16.31 -3.94 5.04
N ARG A 141 17.26 -4.24 4.13
CA ARG A 141 17.88 -5.56 4.02
C ARG A 141 18.61 -5.97 5.30
N ALA A 142 19.33 -5.04 5.92
CA ALA A 142 20.03 -5.28 7.19
C ALA A 142 19.07 -5.59 8.37
N ASN A 143 17.80 -5.21 8.25
CA ASN A 143 16.82 -5.30 9.32
C ASN A 143 15.67 -6.29 9.09
N ASP A 144 15.66 -6.99 7.95
CA ASP A 144 14.58 -7.89 7.51
C ASP A 144 13.23 -7.16 7.37
N ILE A 145 13.28 -5.98 6.77
CA ILE A 145 12.10 -5.20 6.37
C ILE A 145 12.02 -5.25 4.84
N LYS A 146 10.87 -5.64 4.28
CA LYS A 146 10.69 -5.59 2.82
C LYS A 146 10.48 -4.13 2.38
N LEU A 147 11.12 -3.73 1.29
CA LEU A 147 11.02 -2.37 0.76
C LEU A 147 10.21 -2.37 -0.55
N PHE A 148 9.19 -1.55 -0.60
CA PHE A 148 8.32 -1.29 -1.75
C PHE A 148 8.58 0.12 -2.26
N PHE A 149 8.44 0.30 -3.56
CA PHE A 149 8.58 1.60 -4.20
C PHE A 149 7.25 2.13 -4.65
N TYR A 150 6.86 3.28 -4.09
CA TYR A 150 5.80 4.08 -4.68
C TYR A 150 6.33 4.77 -5.93
N TYR A 151 5.57 4.69 -7.01
CA TYR A 151 5.87 5.34 -8.28
C TYR A 151 4.61 5.98 -8.86
N SER A 152 4.65 7.29 -9.09
CA SER A 152 3.54 7.96 -9.73
C SER A 152 3.54 7.79 -11.25
N LEU A 153 2.41 7.31 -11.77
CA LEU A 153 2.07 7.32 -13.19
C LEU A 153 1.76 8.74 -13.69
N LEU A 154 1.23 9.59 -12.81
CA LEU A 154 0.95 11.00 -13.06
C LEU A 154 2.25 11.81 -12.98
N ASP A 155 2.42 12.76 -13.90
CA ASP A 155 3.57 13.66 -13.89
C ASP A 155 3.19 15.08 -14.32
N TRP A 156 3.28 16.03 -13.39
CA TRP A 156 3.03 17.45 -13.66
C TRP A 156 4.23 18.18 -14.28
N HIS A 157 5.41 17.54 -14.27
CA HIS A 157 6.67 18.13 -14.72
C HIS A 157 7.06 17.68 -16.13
N HIS A 158 7.07 16.37 -16.38
CA HIS A 158 7.62 15.76 -17.59
C HIS A 158 6.85 16.19 -18.85
N LYS A 159 7.56 16.77 -19.82
CA LYS A 159 6.97 17.35 -21.04
C LYS A 159 6.10 16.37 -21.84
N ASP A 160 6.49 15.10 -21.84
CA ASP A 160 5.84 14.05 -22.64
C ASP A 160 4.62 13.43 -21.96
N TYR A 161 4.32 13.81 -20.71
CA TYR A 161 3.01 13.60 -20.10
C TYR A 161 1.98 14.50 -20.80
N TYR A 162 1.62 14.12 -22.03
CA TYR A 162 0.79 14.87 -22.93
C TYR A 162 -0.09 13.92 -23.79
N PRO A 163 -1.38 14.25 -24.01
CA PRO A 163 -2.12 15.38 -23.43
C PRO A 163 -2.18 15.29 -21.89
N LEU A 164 -2.31 16.43 -21.21
CA LEU A 164 -2.51 16.44 -19.75
C LEU A 164 -3.78 15.66 -19.38
N GLY A 165 -3.86 15.19 -18.13
CA GLY A 165 -5.08 14.60 -17.60
C GLY A 165 -5.97 15.63 -16.88
N ARG A 166 -6.56 15.20 -15.78
CA ARG A 166 -7.53 16.00 -15.00
C ARG A 166 -6.84 17.08 -14.17
N THR A 167 -5.62 16.84 -13.72
CA THR A 167 -4.84 17.71 -12.83
C THR A 167 -3.73 18.45 -13.59
N GLY A 168 -3.03 19.37 -12.92
CA GLY A 168 -1.96 20.18 -13.52
C GLY A 168 -2.43 21.24 -14.52
N ASN A 169 -3.75 21.35 -14.77
CA ASN A 169 -4.32 22.24 -15.78
C ASN A 169 -4.18 23.74 -15.46
N GLY A 170 -3.97 24.10 -14.19
CA GLY A 170 -3.77 25.48 -13.78
C GLY A 170 -2.31 25.93 -13.69
N ILE A 171 -1.35 24.99 -13.81
CA ILE A 171 0.09 25.30 -13.85
C ILE A 171 0.37 26.21 -15.06
N ALA A 172 1.01 27.35 -14.82
CA ALA A 172 1.14 28.41 -15.82
C ALA A 172 1.93 27.98 -17.07
N ASP A 173 2.98 27.18 -16.88
CA ASP A 173 3.88 26.62 -17.90
C ASP A 173 3.64 25.11 -18.12
N LYS A 174 2.37 24.68 -18.00
CA LYS A 174 1.92 23.31 -18.27
C LYS A 174 2.25 22.85 -19.70
N ASN A 175 2.28 21.53 -19.91
CA ASN A 175 2.57 20.95 -21.21
C ASN A 175 1.53 21.35 -22.26
N THR A 176 2.00 21.90 -23.39
CA THR A 176 1.18 22.21 -24.56
C THR A 176 1.43 21.25 -25.73
N THR A 177 2.52 20.50 -25.67
CA THR A 177 2.93 19.45 -26.61
C THR A 177 3.70 18.38 -25.84
N GLY A 178 3.80 17.18 -26.41
CA GLY A 178 4.56 16.07 -25.86
C GLY A 178 4.15 14.77 -26.54
N ASN A 179 4.88 13.69 -26.27
CA ASN A 179 4.62 12.39 -26.86
C ASN A 179 4.40 11.32 -25.79
N TRP A 180 3.15 10.87 -25.65
CA TRP A 180 2.77 9.83 -24.70
C TRP A 180 3.69 8.60 -24.72
N LYS A 181 4.11 8.14 -25.90
CA LYS A 181 5.00 6.97 -26.02
C LYS A 181 6.37 7.21 -25.40
N ASP A 182 6.89 8.42 -25.52
CA ASP A 182 8.18 8.80 -24.94
C ASP A 182 8.08 8.87 -23.41
N TYR A 183 6.91 9.28 -22.87
CA TYR A 183 6.65 9.20 -21.43
C TYR A 183 6.54 7.76 -20.92
N ILE A 184 5.86 6.86 -21.64
CA ILE A 184 5.86 5.43 -21.30
C ILE A 184 7.29 4.85 -21.31
N ALA A 185 8.10 5.20 -22.32
CA ALA A 185 9.49 4.76 -22.39
C ALA A 185 10.33 5.30 -21.21
N PHE A 186 10.14 6.56 -20.84
CA PHE A 186 10.75 7.17 -19.66
C PHE A 186 10.38 6.41 -18.36
N MET A 187 9.10 6.11 -18.16
CA MET A 187 8.66 5.34 -16.99
C MET A 187 9.29 3.95 -16.95
N LYS A 188 9.33 3.23 -18.08
CA LYS A 188 9.97 1.91 -18.15
C LYS A 188 11.46 1.95 -17.86
N GLN A 189 12.17 3.00 -18.32
CA GLN A 189 13.57 3.20 -17.97
C GLN A 189 13.73 3.36 -16.45
N GLN A 190 12.95 4.23 -15.82
CA GLN A 190 13.01 4.44 -14.37
C GLN A 190 12.64 3.18 -13.57
N LEU A 191 11.60 2.46 -13.98
CA LEU A 191 11.22 1.20 -13.35
C LEU A 191 12.33 0.15 -13.51
N THR A 192 12.99 0.07 -14.67
CA THR A 192 14.15 -0.82 -14.87
C THR A 192 15.27 -0.48 -13.89
N GLU A 193 15.61 0.81 -13.70
CA GLU A 193 16.61 1.25 -12.73
C GLU A 193 16.23 0.86 -11.29
N LEU A 194 14.98 1.13 -10.90
CA LEU A 194 14.44 0.78 -9.58
C LEU A 194 14.50 -0.74 -9.32
N LEU A 195 14.23 -1.56 -10.33
CA LEU A 195 14.21 -3.02 -10.23
C LEU A 195 15.58 -3.68 -10.34
N THR A 196 16.63 -2.95 -10.75
CA THR A 196 17.96 -3.55 -10.99
C THR A 196 19.07 -2.98 -10.11
N ASN A 197 18.95 -1.72 -9.66
CA ASN A 197 20.03 -1.03 -8.93
C ASN A 197 19.92 -1.13 -7.40
N TYR A 198 18.77 -1.52 -6.87
CA TYR A 198 18.46 -1.47 -5.43
C TYR A 198 18.38 -2.87 -4.76
N GLY A 199 18.63 -3.93 -5.52
CA GLY A 199 18.52 -5.32 -5.09
C GLY A 199 17.07 -5.81 -5.08
N GLU A 200 16.81 -6.89 -4.34
CA GLU A 200 15.45 -7.44 -4.21
C GLU A 200 14.52 -6.43 -3.52
N ILE A 201 13.40 -6.12 -4.17
CA ILE A 201 12.33 -5.29 -3.61
C ILE A 201 11.07 -6.13 -3.36
N GLY A 202 10.20 -5.62 -2.49
CA GLY A 202 8.89 -6.23 -2.19
C GLY A 202 7.85 -5.98 -3.28
N GLY A 203 7.95 -4.87 -4.02
CA GLY A 203 6.96 -4.53 -5.03
C GLY A 203 6.94 -3.07 -5.46
N ILE A 204 6.06 -2.77 -6.42
CA ILE A 204 5.77 -1.42 -6.92
C ILE A 204 4.33 -1.04 -6.57
N TRP A 205 4.20 0.13 -5.95
CA TRP A 205 2.94 0.76 -5.55
C TRP A 205 2.67 1.93 -6.50
N PHE A 206 1.80 1.72 -7.49
CA PHE A 206 1.47 2.73 -8.50
C PHE A 206 0.35 3.66 -8.05
N ASP A 207 0.42 4.91 -8.51
CA ASP A 207 -0.61 5.92 -8.29
C ASP A 207 -0.79 6.87 -9.47
N GLY A 208 -1.95 7.50 -9.59
CA GLY A 208 -2.20 8.55 -10.59
C GLY A 208 -2.92 8.08 -11.85
N HIS A 209 -3.28 6.80 -11.96
CA HIS A 209 -4.10 6.26 -13.06
C HIS A 209 -5.35 7.12 -13.32
N TRP A 210 -6.01 7.56 -12.24
CA TRP A 210 -7.26 8.31 -12.26
C TRP A 210 -7.15 9.65 -13.00
N ASP A 211 -5.93 10.15 -13.27
CA ASP A 211 -5.69 11.41 -13.96
C ASP A 211 -6.01 11.27 -15.45
N LYS A 212 -5.75 10.07 -16.01
CA LYS A 212 -6.00 9.72 -17.42
C LYS A 212 -6.66 8.35 -17.53
N LYS A 213 -7.87 8.21 -16.96
CA LYS A 213 -8.63 6.95 -16.92
C LYS A 213 -8.77 6.21 -18.26
N ASN A 214 -8.82 6.94 -19.37
CA ASN A 214 -9.03 6.38 -20.70
C ASN A 214 -7.73 6.27 -21.52
N ALA A 215 -6.58 6.62 -20.96
CA ALA A 215 -5.30 6.46 -21.65
C ALA A 215 -4.87 4.99 -21.65
N ASN A 216 -4.20 4.56 -22.72
CA ASN A 216 -3.47 3.31 -22.67
C ASN A 216 -2.19 3.54 -21.86
N TRP A 217 -2.15 3.04 -20.63
CA TRP A 217 -1.00 3.11 -19.75
C TRP A 217 0.07 2.06 -20.06
N HIS A 218 -0.18 1.14 -21.00
CA HIS A 218 0.71 0.03 -21.34
C HIS A 218 1.02 -0.87 -20.13
N TYR A 219 -0.02 -1.18 -19.33
CA TYR A 219 0.14 -2.01 -18.13
C TYR A 219 0.57 -3.43 -18.43
N ASP A 220 0.14 -3.99 -19.56
CA ASP A 220 0.66 -5.25 -20.09
C ASP A 220 2.19 -5.22 -20.17
N GLU A 221 2.75 -4.20 -20.83
CA GLU A 221 4.20 -4.11 -21.02
C GLU A 221 4.95 -3.68 -19.74
N ILE A 222 4.33 -2.90 -18.85
CA ILE A 222 4.95 -2.44 -17.59
C ILE A 222 4.93 -3.55 -16.53
N TYR A 223 3.83 -4.29 -16.41
CA TYR A 223 3.70 -5.36 -15.44
C TYR A 223 4.56 -6.56 -15.85
N GLU A 224 4.61 -6.90 -17.15
CA GLU A 224 5.53 -7.90 -17.69
C GLU A 224 6.99 -7.54 -17.36
N LEU A 225 7.42 -6.30 -17.63
CA LEU A 225 8.76 -5.83 -17.28
C LEU A 225 9.09 -6.01 -15.79
N ILE A 226 8.14 -5.69 -14.90
CA ILE A 226 8.34 -5.84 -13.44
C ILE A 226 8.55 -7.30 -13.08
N HIS A 227 7.67 -8.20 -13.55
CA HIS A 227 7.74 -9.62 -13.22
C HIS A 227 8.88 -10.35 -13.94
N GLU A 228 9.33 -9.89 -15.10
CA GLU A 228 10.54 -10.40 -15.77
C GLU A 228 11.80 -10.08 -14.96
N LEU A 229 11.92 -8.84 -14.46
CA LEU A 229 13.09 -8.39 -13.71
C LEU A 229 13.09 -8.92 -12.27
N GLN A 230 11.92 -8.96 -11.63
CA GLN A 230 11.73 -9.42 -10.26
C GLN A 230 10.42 -10.24 -10.14
N PRO A 231 10.46 -11.56 -10.40
CA PRO A 231 9.25 -12.41 -10.40
C PRO A 231 8.46 -12.43 -9.10
N GLN A 232 9.11 -12.14 -7.97
CA GLN A 232 8.48 -12.06 -6.65
C GLN A 232 7.85 -10.69 -6.33
N ALA A 233 8.17 -9.64 -7.10
CA ALA A 233 7.73 -8.29 -6.80
C ALA A 233 6.21 -8.18 -6.95
N LEU A 234 5.56 -7.62 -5.93
CA LEU A 234 4.11 -7.41 -5.93
C LEU A 234 3.76 -6.09 -6.62
N ILE A 235 2.74 -6.10 -7.47
CA ILE A 235 2.21 -4.91 -8.13
C ILE A 235 0.87 -4.54 -7.51
N GLY A 236 0.72 -3.28 -7.12
CA GLY A 236 -0.57 -2.69 -6.75
C GLY A 236 -0.73 -1.34 -7.42
N ASN A 237 -1.93 -1.00 -7.84
CA ASN A 237 -2.25 0.26 -8.50
C ASN A 237 -3.45 0.95 -7.84
N ASN A 238 -3.24 2.14 -7.29
CA ASN A 238 -4.26 2.93 -6.59
C ASN A 238 -5.20 3.63 -7.57
N HIS A 239 -5.95 2.85 -8.34
CA HIS A 239 -6.85 3.35 -9.39
C HIS A 239 -8.33 3.35 -9.01
N HIS A 240 -8.69 2.76 -7.85
CA HIS A 240 -10.07 2.63 -7.33
C HIS A 240 -11.09 1.90 -8.24
N ILE A 241 -10.60 1.13 -9.21
CA ILE A 241 -11.39 0.21 -10.04
C ILE A 241 -11.10 -1.25 -9.65
N ALA A 242 -11.73 -2.20 -10.35
CA ALA A 242 -11.44 -3.61 -10.18
C ALA A 242 -9.98 -3.91 -10.58
N PRO A 243 -9.32 -4.89 -9.94
CA PRO A 243 -7.92 -5.22 -10.27
C PRO A 243 -7.72 -5.49 -11.76
N ILE A 244 -6.63 -4.95 -12.30
CA ILE A 244 -6.19 -5.21 -13.66
C ILE A 244 -5.33 -6.48 -13.64
N MET A 245 -5.44 -7.29 -14.71
CA MET A 245 -4.61 -8.49 -14.85
C MET A 245 -3.12 -8.13 -14.74
N GLY A 246 -2.38 -8.90 -13.93
CA GLY A 246 -0.99 -8.60 -13.56
C GLY A 246 -0.83 -7.96 -12.17
N GLU A 247 -1.92 -7.47 -11.56
CA GLU A 247 -1.86 -6.97 -10.19
C GLU A 247 -1.86 -8.11 -9.14
N ASP A 248 -1.17 -7.85 -8.04
CA ASP A 248 -0.89 -8.84 -7.00
C ASP A 248 -1.53 -8.47 -5.65
N PHE A 249 -1.90 -7.21 -5.45
CA PHE A 249 -2.69 -6.75 -4.32
C PHE A 249 -3.58 -5.55 -4.70
N GLN A 250 -4.65 -5.33 -3.94
CA GLN A 250 -5.61 -4.25 -4.15
C GLN A 250 -5.53 -3.24 -3.01
N MET A 251 -5.50 -1.94 -3.35
CA MET A 251 -5.41 -0.85 -2.38
C MET A 251 -6.75 -0.17 -2.09
N PHE A 252 -6.84 0.38 -0.89
CA PHE A 252 -7.95 1.20 -0.41
C PHE A 252 -7.40 2.43 0.30
N GLU A 253 -7.75 3.61 -0.21
CA GLU A 253 -7.20 4.87 0.31
C GLU A 253 -8.12 5.48 1.37
N ARG A 254 -7.59 5.58 2.61
CA ARG A 254 -8.25 6.21 3.77
C ARG A 254 -9.63 5.63 4.12
N ASP A 255 -9.96 4.47 3.58
CA ASP A 255 -11.22 3.81 3.84
C ASP A 255 -11.05 2.28 3.86
N LEU A 256 -11.94 1.63 4.60
CA LEU A 256 -11.97 0.19 4.70
C LEU A 256 -12.61 -0.42 3.44
N PRO A 257 -12.19 -1.63 3.01
CA PRO A 257 -12.75 -2.29 1.83
C PRO A 257 -14.29 -2.32 1.84
N GLY A 258 -14.90 -1.72 0.82
CA GLY A 258 -16.35 -1.69 0.62
C GLY A 258 -17.07 -0.45 1.19
N TYR A 259 -16.31 0.49 1.76
CA TYR A 259 -16.78 1.81 2.17
C TYR A 259 -16.33 2.89 1.19
N ASN A 260 -17.03 4.03 1.19
CA ASN A 260 -16.66 5.21 0.41
C ASN A 260 -17.01 6.51 1.18
N THR A 261 -16.55 6.59 2.41
CA THR A 261 -16.70 7.72 3.33
C THR A 261 -15.84 8.93 2.95
N THR A 262 -14.72 8.70 2.25
CA THR A 262 -13.77 9.74 1.85
C THR A 262 -13.95 10.23 0.41
N GLY A 263 -14.77 9.54 -0.39
CA GLY A 263 -14.93 9.81 -1.83
C GLY A 263 -13.93 9.06 -2.72
N PHE A 264 -12.96 8.35 -2.12
CA PHE A 264 -11.92 7.56 -2.81
C PHE A 264 -12.12 6.03 -2.64
N GLY A 265 -13.29 5.60 -2.17
CA GLY A 265 -13.58 4.19 -1.93
C GLY A 265 -13.81 3.40 -3.22
N THR A 266 -13.25 2.20 -3.28
CA THR A 266 -13.53 1.22 -4.35
C THR A 266 -14.94 0.63 -4.15
N ALA A 267 -15.76 0.65 -5.20
CA ALA A 267 -17.10 0.07 -5.17
C ALA A 267 -17.06 -1.43 -4.80
N LYS A 268 -18.08 -1.92 -4.07
CA LYS A 268 -18.07 -3.28 -3.50
C LYS A 268 -17.94 -4.36 -4.58
N GLU A 269 -18.57 -4.16 -5.73
CA GLU A 269 -18.51 -5.02 -6.90
C GLU A 269 -17.13 -5.09 -7.56
N ASN A 270 -16.25 -4.13 -7.27
CA ASN A 270 -14.89 -4.04 -7.78
C ASN A 270 -13.84 -4.57 -6.79
N ILE A 271 -14.26 -5.12 -5.64
CA ILE A 271 -13.35 -5.72 -4.67
C ILE A 271 -13.03 -7.14 -5.12
N GLY A 272 -11.75 -7.40 -5.39
CA GLY A 272 -11.27 -8.70 -5.83
C GLY A 272 -10.82 -9.61 -4.68
N GLU A 273 -10.36 -10.80 -5.08
CA GLU A 273 -9.80 -11.83 -4.18
C GLU A 273 -8.30 -11.66 -3.93
N LEU A 274 -7.67 -10.64 -4.54
CA LEU A 274 -6.27 -10.32 -4.25
C LEU A 274 -6.09 -9.94 -2.77
N PRO A 275 -4.87 -10.14 -2.23
CA PRO A 275 -4.44 -9.50 -0.99
C PRO A 275 -4.82 -8.02 -0.96
N LYS A 276 -5.17 -7.52 0.22
CA LYS A 276 -5.70 -6.16 0.38
C LYS A 276 -4.75 -5.33 1.25
N GLU A 277 -4.63 -4.05 0.91
CA GLU A 277 -3.92 -3.06 1.72
C GLU A 277 -4.77 -1.79 1.85
N ILE A 278 -4.84 -1.25 3.05
CA ILE A 278 -5.41 0.07 3.29
C ILE A 278 -4.26 1.01 3.60
N CYS A 279 -4.16 2.13 2.90
CA CYS A 279 -3.26 3.20 3.27
C CYS A 279 -4.00 4.28 4.07
N GLU A 280 -3.40 4.77 5.15
CA GLU A 280 -3.99 5.79 6.03
C GLU A 280 -2.90 6.74 6.55
N THR A 281 -3.29 7.99 6.83
CA THR A 281 -2.39 9.02 7.35
C THR A 281 -2.44 9.09 8.88
N ILE A 282 -1.34 9.47 9.55
CA ILE A 282 -1.40 9.76 11.00
C ILE A 282 -2.17 11.06 11.26
N ASN A 283 -1.96 12.07 10.42
CA ASN A 283 -2.67 13.35 10.46
C ASN A 283 -3.58 13.51 9.23
N GLY A 284 -3.84 14.72 8.76
CA GLY A 284 -4.66 15.00 7.58
C GLY A 284 -3.92 14.96 6.24
N SER A 285 -2.61 14.74 6.22
CA SER A 285 -1.75 14.92 5.04
C SER A 285 -0.83 13.71 4.81
N TRP A 286 -0.48 13.42 3.56
CA TRP A 286 0.53 12.40 3.24
C TRP A 286 1.94 12.98 3.39
N GLY A 287 2.25 14.01 2.60
CA GLY A 287 3.49 14.78 2.73
C GLY A 287 3.49 15.71 3.94
N PHE A 288 4.68 16.19 4.32
CA PHE A 288 4.83 17.15 5.42
C PHE A 288 3.96 18.40 5.21
N ASN A 289 3.14 18.71 6.20
CA ASN A 289 2.30 19.89 6.25
C ASN A 289 2.50 20.60 7.60
N LEU A 290 3.06 21.81 7.55
CA LEU A 290 3.42 22.61 8.72
C LEU A 290 2.20 23.05 9.55
N GLN A 291 1.03 23.15 8.92
CA GLN A 291 -0.21 23.60 9.57
C GLN A 291 -1.06 22.43 10.08
N ASP A 292 -0.70 21.19 9.74
CA ASP A 292 -1.50 20.03 10.09
C ASP A 292 -1.22 19.55 11.52
N SER A 293 -2.19 19.78 12.39
CA SER A 293 -2.17 19.37 13.80
C SER A 293 -3.14 18.25 14.12
N LYS A 294 -3.83 17.68 13.11
CA LYS A 294 -4.94 16.72 13.30
C LYS A 294 -4.45 15.28 13.47
N HIS A 295 -3.55 15.07 14.42
CA HIS A 295 -2.99 13.76 14.71
C HIS A 295 -4.04 12.82 15.33
N LYS A 296 -4.20 11.64 14.74
CA LYS A 296 -5.02 10.56 15.30
C LYS A 296 -4.39 10.07 16.61
N SER A 297 -5.22 9.77 17.60
CA SER A 297 -4.78 9.19 18.86
C SER A 297 -4.33 7.73 18.70
N GLN A 298 -3.54 7.22 19.66
CA GLN A 298 -3.20 5.79 19.76
C GLN A 298 -4.44 4.89 19.60
N LYS A 299 -5.54 5.25 20.29
CA LYS A 299 -6.80 4.51 20.26
C LYS A 299 -7.37 4.42 18.85
N GLU A 300 -7.33 5.51 18.08
CA GLU A 300 -7.81 5.52 16.70
C GLU A 300 -6.92 4.67 15.80
N LEU A 301 -5.61 4.83 15.89
CA LEU A 301 -4.64 4.10 15.06
C LEU A 301 -4.67 2.59 15.31
N VAL A 302 -4.65 2.16 16.57
CA VAL A 302 -4.72 0.74 16.93
C VAL A 302 -6.05 0.13 16.51
N ARG A 303 -7.17 0.84 16.70
CA ARG A 303 -8.48 0.36 16.23
C ARG A 303 -8.54 0.26 14.72
N TYR A 304 -7.87 1.15 14.01
CA TYR A 304 -7.78 1.08 12.55
C TYR A 304 -6.95 -0.14 12.09
N LEU A 305 -5.85 -0.45 12.77
CA LEU A 305 -5.08 -1.68 12.54
C LEU A 305 -5.93 -2.95 12.78
N ILE A 306 -6.66 -3.00 13.90
CA ILE A 306 -7.58 -4.11 14.21
C ILE A 306 -8.63 -4.28 13.11
N LYS A 307 -9.28 -3.18 12.72
CA LYS A 307 -10.30 -3.19 11.66
C LYS A 307 -9.71 -3.66 10.34
N SER A 308 -8.54 -3.15 9.95
CA SER A 308 -7.82 -3.55 8.74
C SER A 308 -7.57 -5.06 8.71
N ALA A 309 -7.03 -5.61 9.80
CA ALA A 309 -6.81 -7.06 9.93
C ALA A 309 -8.13 -7.85 9.85
N GLY A 310 -9.21 -7.33 10.45
CA GLY A 310 -10.54 -7.91 10.37
C GLY A 310 -11.16 -7.95 8.97
N PHE A 311 -10.80 -7.01 8.10
CA PHE A 311 -11.13 -7.03 6.67
C PHE A 311 -10.18 -7.94 5.85
N GLY A 312 -9.28 -8.66 6.52
CA GLY A 312 -8.24 -9.46 5.85
C GLY A 312 -7.17 -8.61 5.18
N SER A 313 -7.11 -7.31 5.47
CA SER A 313 -6.22 -6.33 4.84
C SER A 313 -4.98 -6.05 5.69
N ASN A 314 -3.93 -5.58 5.05
CA ASN A 314 -2.84 -4.88 5.70
C ASN A 314 -3.23 -3.42 5.97
N LEU A 315 -2.57 -2.80 6.95
CA LEU A 315 -2.56 -1.35 7.17
C LEU A 315 -1.18 -0.81 6.78
N LEU A 316 -1.14 0.13 5.85
CA LEU A 316 0.03 0.92 5.47
C LEU A 316 -0.12 2.33 6.05
N LEU A 317 0.51 2.59 7.20
CA LEU A 317 0.37 3.85 7.93
C LEU A 317 1.44 4.84 7.49
N ASN A 318 1.06 6.08 7.18
CA ASN A 318 1.97 7.07 6.60
C ASN A 318 2.70 7.95 7.62
N VAL A 319 3.97 8.24 7.31
CA VAL A 319 4.73 9.37 7.84
C VAL A 319 5.06 10.37 6.72
N GLY A 320 5.09 11.65 7.07
CA GLY A 320 5.54 12.74 6.20
C GLY A 320 6.80 13.40 6.76
N PRO A 321 8.01 12.98 6.36
CA PRO A 321 9.25 13.54 6.87
C PRO A 321 9.44 15.01 6.49
N MET A 322 10.09 15.74 7.38
CA MET A 322 10.45 17.16 7.21
C MET A 322 11.53 17.33 6.13
N PRO A 323 11.73 18.55 5.59
CA PRO A 323 12.74 18.78 4.55
C PRO A 323 14.19 18.55 5.00
N ASN A 324 14.45 18.52 6.31
CA ASN A 324 15.76 18.17 6.86
C ASN A 324 16.01 16.65 6.95
N GLY A 325 15.03 15.80 6.64
CA GLY A 325 15.16 14.34 6.71
C GLY A 325 14.72 13.70 8.02
N GLU A 326 14.17 14.47 8.97
CA GLU A 326 13.61 13.92 10.20
C GLU A 326 12.13 13.56 10.02
N ILE A 327 11.73 12.40 10.54
CA ILE A 327 10.32 12.07 10.76
C ILE A 327 9.82 12.92 11.94
N GLN A 328 8.63 13.51 11.82
CA GLN A 328 8.03 14.33 12.88
C GLN A 328 7.88 13.54 14.18
N LYS A 329 8.13 14.18 15.33
CA LYS A 329 8.14 13.52 16.64
C LYS A 329 6.81 12.81 16.93
N GLU A 330 5.70 13.45 16.60
CA GLU A 330 4.34 12.95 16.75
C GLU A 330 4.11 11.68 15.92
N HIS A 331 4.73 11.60 14.75
CA HIS A 331 4.66 10.41 13.88
C HIS A 331 5.50 9.28 14.46
N GLN A 332 6.70 9.57 14.97
CA GLN A 332 7.53 8.58 15.67
C GLN A 332 6.80 8.01 16.90
N GLU A 333 6.23 8.88 17.73
CA GLU A 333 5.47 8.50 18.92
C GLU A 333 4.27 7.61 18.57
N SER A 334 3.49 7.99 17.55
CA SER A 334 2.35 7.19 17.07
C SER A 334 2.76 5.77 16.67
N PHE A 335 3.88 5.63 15.95
CA PHE A 335 4.40 4.32 15.55
C PHE A 335 4.90 3.50 16.74
N LEU A 336 5.62 4.10 17.68
CA LEU A 336 6.10 3.43 18.88
C LEU A 336 4.94 2.99 19.78
N GLU A 337 3.93 3.82 19.96
CA GLU A 337 2.71 3.50 20.73
C GLU A 337 1.91 2.33 20.14
N ILE A 338 1.91 2.18 18.81
CA ILE A 338 1.34 0.99 18.14
C ILE A 338 2.23 -0.23 18.40
N GLY A 339 3.56 -0.06 18.31
CA GLY A 339 4.54 -1.10 18.62
C GLY A 339 4.38 -1.69 20.02
N ASP A 340 4.34 -0.83 21.04
CA ASP A 340 4.14 -1.21 22.43
C ASP A 340 2.84 -2.03 22.62
N TRP A 341 1.77 -1.65 21.92
CA TRP A 341 0.52 -2.40 21.94
C TRP A 341 0.66 -3.76 21.25
N LEU A 342 1.38 -3.82 20.12
CA LEU A 342 1.62 -5.06 19.36
C LEU A 342 2.50 -6.07 20.11
N GLU A 343 3.35 -5.66 21.06
CA GLU A 343 4.09 -6.60 21.90
C GLU A 343 3.16 -7.56 22.67
N THR A 344 1.99 -7.06 23.09
CA THR A 344 1.00 -7.87 23.83
C THR A 344 0.01 -8.56 22.90
N TYR A 345 -0.35 -7.91 21.80
CA TYR A 345 -1.53 -8.23 21.00
C TYR A 345 -1.23 -8.68 19.56
N GLY A 346 0.04 -8.64 19.16
CA GLY A 346 0.48 -8.88 17.78
C GLY A 346 0.13 -10.26 17.25
N GLU A 347 0.03 -11.29 18.09
CA GLU A 347 -0.36 -12.64 17.67
C GLU A 347 -1.78 -12.69 17.08
N ALA A 348 -2.68 -11.84 17.58
CA ALA A 348 -4.04 -11.70 17.11
C ALA A 348 -4.17 -10.79 15.86
N ILE A 349 -3.04 -10.28 15.35
CA ILE A 349 -2.93 -9.48 14.13
C ILE A 349 -2.10 -10.23 13.08
N TYR A 350 -0.81 -10.45 13.33
CA TYR A 350 0.13 -11.03 12.37
C TYR A 350 -0.21 -12.47 12.00
N GLY A 351 -0.11 -12.80 10.72
CA GLY A 351 -0.42 -14.13 10.21
C GLY A 351 -1.91 -14.49 10.20
N THR A 352 -2.79 -13.60 10.65
CA THR A 352 -4.23 -13.87 10.66
C THR A 352 -4.88 -13.71 9.28
N ARG A 353 -6.07 -14.26 9.12
CA ARG A 353 -7.02 -13.96 8.05
C ARG A 353 -8.27 -13.30 8.63
N GLN A 354 -9.15 -12.86 7.74
CA GLN A 354 -10.49 -12.40 8.10
C GLN A 354 -11.18 -13.47 8.96
N GLY A 355 -11.68 -13.06 10.12
CA GLY A 355 -12.38 -13.95 11.02
C GLY A 355 -13.83 -14.22 10.60
N PRO A 356 -14.52 -15.14 11.31
CA PRO A 356 -15.90 -15.54 10.98
C PRO A 356 -16.93 -14.43 11.22
N LEU A 357 -16.62 -13.45 12.10
CA LEU A 357 -17.43 -12.26 12.29
C LEU A 357 -16.91 -11.16 11.36
N ALA A 358 -17.74 -10.78 10.39
CA ALA A 358 -17.49 -9.60 9.57
C ALA A 358 -17.29 -8.35 10.45
N PRO A 359 -16.34 -7.46 10.14
CA PRO A 359 -16.10 -6.27 10.94
C PRO A 359 -17.35 -5.40 11.12
N ARG A 360 -17.60 -4.98 12.35
CA ARG A 360 -18.66 -4.07 12.79
C ARG A 360 -18.02 -2.86 13.49
N GLU A 361 -18.82 -1.85 13.81
CA GLU A 361 -18.33 -0.66 14.51
C GLU A 361 -17.69 -0.99 15.88
N ASN A 362 -18.32 -1.89 16.63
CA ASN A 362 -17.94 -2.24 17.99
C ASN A 362 -17.29 -3.62 18.15
N MET A 363 -17.21 -4.42 17.08
CA MET A 363 -16.70 -5.79 17.12
C MET A 363 -15.99 -6.16 15.82
N VAL A 364 -14.83 -6.79 15.93
CA VAL A 364 -14.05 -7.28 14.78
C VAL A 364 -13.51 -8.66 15.11
N SER A 365 -13.35 -9.54 14.11
CA SER A 365 -12.66 -10.80 14.33
C SER A 365 -11.56 -11.07 13.32
N THR A 366 -10.50 -11.73 13.81
CA THR A 366 -9.42 -12.31 13.00
C THR A 366 -9.32 -13.81 13.32
N LEU A 367 -8.75 -14.58 12.40
CA LEU A 367 -8.61 -16.04 12.53
C LEU A 367 -7.16 -16.43 12.23
N LYS A 368 -6.59 -17.30 13.06
CA LYS A 368 -5.33 -17.99 12.77
C LYS A 368 -5.49 -19.45 13.11
N ASP A 369 -5.17 -20.33 12.16
CA ASP A 369 -5.41 -21.76 12.25
C ASP A 369 -6.89 -22.08 12.61
N ASN A 370 -7.15 -22.48 13.85
CA ASN A 370 -8.50 -22.72 14.37
C ASN A 370 -8.86 -21.82 15.56
N GLU A 371 -8.06 -20.79 15.84
CA GLU A 371 -8.27 -19.84 16.92
C GLU A 371 -8.80 -18.51 16.38
N VAL A 372 -9.96 -18.12 16.89
CA VAL A 372 -10.60 -16.84 16.59
C VAL A 372 -10.24 -15.84 17.66
N PHE A 373 -9.82 -14.67 17.21
CA PHE A 373 -9.55 -13.50 18.03
C PHE A 373 -10.70 -12.52 17.84
N LEU A 374 -11.45 -12.26 18.90
CA LEU A 374 -12.60 -11.37 18.92
C LEU A 374 -12.23 -10.06 19.62
N TRP A 375 -12.16 -9.00 18.83
CA TRP A 375 -11.89 -7.64 19.28
C TRP A 375 -13.17 -6.92 19.62
N LEU A 376 -13.32 -6.50 20.87
CA LEU A 376 -14.44 -5.74 21.38
C LEU A 376 -13.99 -4.28 21.54
N LEU A 377 -14.52 -3.40 20.68
CA LEU A 377 -14.07 -2.00 20.53
C LEU A 377 -14.94 -1.01 21.32
N GLY A 378 -15.82 -1.49 22.20
CA GLY A 378 -16.63 -0.65 23.09
C GLY A 378 -16.31 -0.91 24.55
N ASP A 379 -17.09 -0.28 25.43
CA ASP A 379 -17.00 -0.47 26.89
C ASP A 379 -18.27 -1.15 27.44
N ASN A 380 -18.99 -1.90 26.58
CA ASN A 380 -20.23 -2.57 26.97
C ASN A 380 -19.94 -3.74 27.92
N ASP A 381 -20.84 -3.98 28.87
CA ASP A 381 -20.78 -5.16 29.74
C ASP A 381 -21.13 -6.44 29.00
N THR A 382 -21.93 -6.33 27.93
CA THR A 382 -22.41 -7.47 27.16
C THR A 382 -22.35 -7.18 25.67
N TYR A 383 -21.85 -8.16 24.93
CA TYR A 383 -21.83 -8.17 23.46
C TYR A 383 -22.70 -9.29 22.94
N PHE A 384 -23.41 -9.04 21.85
CA PHE A 384 -24.25 -10.03 21.18
C PHE A 384 -23.77 -10.27 19.76
N ILE A 385 -23.57 -11.54 19.42
CA ILE A 385 -23.20 -12.01 18.08
C ILE A 385 -24.34 -12.86 17.54
N GLU A 386 -24.91 -12.45 16.41
CA GLU A 386 -25.98 -13.18 15.72
C GLU A 386 -25.50 -14.54 15.20
N ASP A 387 -26.42 -15.49 15.07
CA ASP A 387 -26.15 -16.92 14.81
C ASP A 387 -25.50 -17.16 13.42
N PHE A 388 -24.18 -16.97 13.35
CA PHE A 388 -23.27 -17.44 12.30
C PHE A 388 -21.84 -17.64 12.85
N PHE A 389 -21.74 -17.82 14.16
CA PHE A 389 -20.47 -17.89 14.89
C PHE A 389 -20.06 -19.35 15.14
N PRO A 390 -18.81 -19.73 14.81
CA PRO A 390 -18.32 -21.09 15.03
C PRO A 390 -18.50 -21.53 16.49
N LYS A 391 -18.83 -22.80 16.69
CA LYS A 391 -19.04 -23.34 18.04
C LYS A 391 -17.72 -23.36 18.82
N THR A 392 -17.84 -23.13 20.13
CA THR A 392 -16.75 -23.20 21.10
C THR A 392 -17.27 -23.63 22.46
N LYS A 393 -16.43 -24.34 23.22
CA LYS A 393 -16.70 -24.69 24.63
C LYS A 393 -16.26 -23.61 25.60
N THR A 394 -15.24 -22.82 25.24
CA THR A 394 -14.56 -21.90 26.14
C THR A 394 -14.14 -20.64 25.39
N MET A 395 -14.32 -19.50 26.04
CA MET A 395 -13.74 -18.23 25.62
C MET A 395 -12.82 -17.74 26.73
N VAL A 396 -11.68 -17.17 26.38
CA VAL A 396 -10.71 -16.66 27.35
C VAL A 396 -10.38 -15.21 27.06
N HIS A 397 -10.16 -14.44 28.12
CA HIS A 397 -9.57 -13.11 28.00
C HIS A 397 -8.10 -13.27 27.64
N TRP A 398 -7.66 -12.61 26.57
CA TRP A 398 -6.34 -12.87 25.98
C TRP A 398 -5.19 -12.64 26.97
N LYS A 399 -5.24 -11.55 27.74
CA LYS A 399 -4.11 -11.11 28.55
C LYS A 399 -3.83 -11.98 29.77
N ASP A 400 -4.86 -12.54 30.39
CA ASP A 400 -4.74 -13.30 31.65
C ASP A 400 -5.20 -14.76 31.54
N GLY A 401 -5.70 -15.18 30.37
CA GLY A 401 -6.19 -16.54 30.11
C GLY A 401 -7.45 -16.92 30.89
N SER A 402 -8.06 -15.98 31.62
CA SER A 402 -9.21 -16.27 32.45
C SER A 402 -10.48 -16.44 31.62
N THR A 403 -11.32 -17.40 31.99
CA THR A 403 -12.56 -17.69 31.28
C THR A 403 -13.47 -16.47 31.21
N ILE A 404 -14.07 -16.26 30.04
CA ILE A 404 -15.13 -15.29 29.77
C ILE A 404 -16.46 -16.03 29.77
N ASN A 405 -17.43 -15.50 30.52
CA ASN A 405 -18.77 -16.05 30.51
C ASN A 405 -19.45 -15.73 29.18
N PHE A 406 -20.05 -16.75 28.57
CA PHE A 406 -20.88 -16.57 27.39
C PHE A 406 -22.08 -17.50 27.44
N GLN A 407 -23.20 -17.04 26.89
CA GLN A 407 -24.43 -17.81 26.79
C GLN A 407 -24.85 -17.92 25.33
N ARG A 408 -24.89 -19.15 24.82
CA ARG A 408 -25.45 -19.43 23.50
C ARG A 408 -26.97 -19.62 23.60
N THR A 409 -27.68 -18.98 22.70
CA THR A 409 -29.13 -19.09 22.53
C THR A 409 -29.44 -19.49 21.08
N LYS A 410 -30.71 -19.73 20.76
CA LYS A 410 -31.16 -19.98 19.38
C LYS A 410 -31.04 -18.76 18.44
N PHE A 411 -30.68 -17.59 18.96
CA PHE A 411 -30.57 -16.35 18.21
C PHE A 411 -29.13 -15.88 18.03
N GLY A 412 -28.20 -16.44 18.82
CA GLY A 412 -26.82 -15.97 18.86
C GLY A 412 -26.15 -16.20 20.20
N THR A 413 -24.98 -15.60 20.38
CA THR A 413 -24.13 -15.72 21.56
C THR A 413 -24.01 -14.39 22.29
N PHE A 414 -24.34 -14.38 23.58
CA PHE A 414 -24.03 -13.28 24.49
C PHE A 414 -22.69 -13.51 25.16
N ILE A 415 -21.85 -12.48 25.21
CA ILE A 415 -20.51 -12.51 25.82
C ILE A 415 -20.49 -11.44 26.91
N GLU A 416 -20.19 -11.82 28.14
CA GLU A 416 -20.13 -10.91 29.29
C GLU A 416 -18.68 -10.54 29.59
N ILE A 417 -18.39 -9.23 29.61
CA ILE A 417 -17.05 -8.70 29.87
C ILE A 417 -17.05 -7.97 31.21
N PRO A 418 -16.43 -8.55 32.26
CA PRO A 418 -16.28 -7.87 33.54
C PRO A 418 -15.48 -6.57 33.39
N GLU A 419 -15.84 -5.54 34.14
CA GLU A 419 -15.18 -4.22 34.13
C GLU A 419 -13.66 -4.33 34.26
N ALA A 420 -13.17 -5.20 35.14
CA ALA A 420 -11.74 -5.41 35.38
C ALA A 420 -10.97 -6.00 34.18
N LYS A 421 -11.68 -6.54 33.17
CA LYS A 421 -11.10 -7.10 31.94
C LYS A 421 -11.24 -6.17 30.74
N LYS A 422 -11.95 -5.05 30.87
CA LYS A 422 -12.10 -4.09 29.77
C LYS A 422 -10.77 -3.38 29.51
N ASN A 423 -10.53 -3.09 28.24
CA ASN A 423 -9.38 -2.32 27.79
C ASN A 423 -9.86 -1.08 27.02
N GLY A 424 -9.38 0.11 27.42
CA GLY A 424 -9.85 1.39 26.87
C GLY A 424 -9.58 1.59 25.37
N ILE A 425 -8.72 0.77 24.76
CA ILE A 425 -8.52 0.71 23.31
C ILE A 425 -9.39 -0.41 22.72
N ALA A 426 -9.15 -1.67 23.09
CA ALA A 426 -9.92 -2.81 22.61
C ALA A 426 -9.72 -4.01 23.56
N THR A 427 -10.82 -4.65 23.95
CA THR A 427 -10.76 -5.89 24.73
C THR A 427 -10.64 -7.09 23.80
N LEU A 428 -9.68 -7.97 24.04
CA LEU A 428 -9.48 -9.17 23.22
C LEU A 428 -9.95 -10.43 23.95
N VAL A 429 -10.84 -11.16 23.31
CA VAL A 429 -11.28 -12.50 23.70
C VAL A 429 -10.81 -13.48 22.63
N SER A 430 -10.24 -14.62 23.02
CA SER A 430 -9.91 -15.69 22.07
C SER A 430 -10.64 -16.98 22.38
N TYR A 431 -10.83 -17.80 21.35
CA TYR A 431 -11.38 -19.15 21.48
C TYR A 431 -11.04 -20.03 20.29
N LYS A 432 -11.03 -21.35 20.50
CA LYS A 432 -10.82 -22.33 19.43
C LYS A 432 -12.15 -22.83 18.89
N ILE A 433 -12.22 -22.95 17.57
CA ILE A 433 -13.38 -23.52 16.87
C ILE A 433 -13.44 -25.02 17.18
N GLU A 434 -14.61 -25.50 17.62
CA GLU A 434 -14.88 -26.94 17.72
C GLU A 434 -14.83 -27.58 16.35
N LYS A 435 -14.11 -28.71 16.23
CA LYS A 435 -14.24 -29.59 15.07
C LYS A 435 -15.53 -30.39 15.22
N ASP A 436 -16.36 -30.38 14.19
CA ASP A 436 -17.57 -31.21 14.10
C ASP A 436 -17.27 -32.70 14.20
#